data_AF-A0A6V7K3X0-F1
#
_entry.id   AF-A0A6V7K3X0-F1
#
_cell.length_a   1.000
_cell.length_b   1.000
_cell.length_c   1.000
_cell.angle_alpha   90.00
_cell.angle_beta   90.00
_cell.angle_gamma   90.00
#
_symmetry.space_group_name_H-M   'P 1'
#
loop_
_entity.id
_entity.type
_entity.pdbx_description
1 polymer ?
#
loop_
_entity_poly.entity_id
_entity_poly.type
_entity_poly.pdbx_seq_one_letter_code
_entity_poly.pdbx_strand_id
1 'polypeptide(L)'
;PESTDSWRFASLRGIIPSVGIMAFAFMCHHNTFLIYGSIERATQQKWDIVTHWSLFTSFIIASAFGIVGYATFTSHVQGDLMENYCWDDDLMNFSRVMFSGTILLTFPIECFVTREVILTALKGTDEGENHDMYVPGNDRRYLIITMGIITVAYFISMTTDCLGVVLELNGILAAVPLAYILPALCYLKLENGGMFSKQKLPALGLFIAGIFVAISGLILIIFNDDRDESCKHGQVMSYCLANATADGGGSTIAPITTTTTLNSLITTTQRIVSSTIGESTMSTIFGSTEKNIDTST
;
A
#
# COMPACT_ATOMS: atom_id res chain seq x y z
N PRO A 1 -10.80 -16.04 -16.92
CA PRO A 1 -11.27 -17.44 -17.13
C PRO A 1 -10.83 -18.28 -15.92
N GLU A 2 -11.72 -19.07 -15.33
CA GLU A 2 -11.36 -19.90 -14.18
C GLU A 2 -10.43 -21.04 -14.61
N SER A 3 -9.32 -21.21 -13.89
CA SER A 3 -8.45 -22.39 -13.99
C SER A 3 -8.65 -23.29 -12.77
N THR A 4 -8.32 -24.58 -12.89
CA THR A 4 -8.49 -25.58 -11.83
C THR A 4 -7.76 -25.25 -10.52
N ASP A 5 -6.75 -24.39 -10.55
CA ASP A 5 -5.97 -23.95 -9.39
C ASP A 5 -6.37 -22.56 -8.86
N SER A 6 -7.37 -21.89 -9.46
CA SER A 6 -7.72 -20.49 -9.16
C SER A 6 -8.23 -20.24 -7.75
N TRP A 7 -8.70 -21.26 -7.01
CA TRP A 7 -9.23 -21.10 -5.65
C TRP A 7 -8.42 -21.88 -4.60
N ARG A 8 -7.15 -22.17 -4.89
CA ARG A 8 -6.27 -22.81 -3.92
C ARG A 8 -5.84 -21.83 -2.84
N PHE A 9 -6.46 -21.97 -1.67
CA PHE A 9 -6.27 -21.09 -0.51
C PHE A 9 -4.83 -20.99 0.02
N ALA A 10 -3.97 -21.98 -0.21
CA ALA A 10 -2.61 -21.97 0.32
C ALA A 10 -1.62 -22.69 -0.60
N SER A 11 -0.62 -21.94 -1.07
CA SER A 11 0.63 -22.50 -1.59
C SER A 11 1.77 -21.96 -0.72
N LEU A 12 2.61 -22.85 -0.18
CA LEU A 12 3.75 -22.45 0.66
C LEU A 12 4.71 -21.51 -0.09
N ARG A 13 4.82 -21.67 -1.41
CA ARG A 13 5.64 -20.83 -2.30
C ARG A 13 5.13 -19.38 -2.40
N GLY A 14 3.81 -19.17 -2.29
CA GLY A 14 3.20 -17.84 -2.40
C GLY A 14 2.96 -17.13 -1.06
N ILE A 15 2.87 -17.87 0.06
CA ILE A 15 2.57 -17.26 1.37
C ILE A 15 3.66 -16.28 1.81
N ILE A 16 4.93 -16.68 1.69
CA ILE A 16 6.06 -15.87 2.19
C ILE A 16 6.17 -14.52 1.43
N PRO A 17 6.15 -14.50 0.07
CA PRO A 17 6.02 -13.27 -0.70
C PRO A 17 4.86 -12.37 -0.26
N SER A 18 3.67 -12.96 -0.08
CA SER A 18 2.47 -12.23 0.34
C SER A 18 2.60 -11.61 1.72
N VAL A 19 3.29 -12.25 2.66
CA VAL A 19 3.58 -11.64 3.97
C VAL A 19 4.44 -10.40 3.81
N GLY A 20 5.44 -10.41 2.92
CA GLY A 20 6.25 -9.24 2.60
C GLY A 20 5.41 -8.09 2.05
N ILE A 21 4.60 -8.35 1.03
CA ILE A 21 3.71 -7.35 0.40
C ILE A 21 2.72 -6.79 1.43
N MET A 22 2.15 -7.64 2.28
CA MET A 22 1.24 -7.21 3.35
C MET A 22 1.95 -6.36 4.41
N ALA A 23 3.16 -6.74 4.82
CA ALA A 23 3.96 -5.95 5.75
C ALA A 23 4.29 -4.56 5.17
N PHE A 24 4.56 -4.49 3.87
CA PHE A 24 4.75 -3.21 3.18
C PHE A 24 3.45 -2.40 3.12
N ALA A 25 2.32 -3.01 2.77
CA ALA A 25 1.04 -2.34 2.64
C ALA A 25 0.56 -1.68 3.95
N PHE A 26 0.88 -2.27 5.09
CA PHE A 26 0.57 -1.72 6.42
C PHE A 26 1.74 -0.94 7.06
N MET A 27 2.77 -0.59 6.28
CA MET A 27 3.85 0.25 6.78
C MET A 27 3.39 1.71 6.90
N CYS A 28 3.30 2.21 8.13
CA CYS A 28 3.04 3.63 8.41
C CYS A 28 3.96 4.23 9.49
N HIS A 29 5.00 3.48 9.90
CA HIS A 29 5.84 3.81 11.06
C HIS A 29 6.64 5.11 10.88
N HIS A 30 7.08 5.44 9.67
CA HIS A 30 7.86 6.66 9.39
C HIS A 30 7.05 7.94 9.57
N ASN A 31 5.77 7.90 9.25
CA ASN A 31 4.85 9.04 9.34
C ASN A 31 4.17 9.15 10.71
N THR A 32 4.29 8.11 11.55
CA THR A 32 3.64 8.04 12.86
C THR A 32 4.02 9.22 13.78
N PHE A 33 5.28 9.65 13.79
CA PHE A 33 5.70 10.79 14.63
C PHE A 33 5.10 12.11 14.17
N LEU A 34 4.99 12.33 12.86
CA LEU A 34 4.35 13.53 12.29
C LEU A 34 2.86 13.57 12.65
N ILE A 35 2.17 12.42 12.53
CA ILE A 35 0.76 12.30 12.88
C ILE A 35 0.57 12.53 14.38
N TYR A 36 1.39 11.89 15.23
CA TYR A 36 1.33 12.07 16.69
C TYR A 36 1.50 13.54 17.10
N GLY A 37 2.49 14.23 16.52
CA GLY A 37 2.73 15.65 16.78
C GLY A 37 1.62 16.59 16.29
N SER A 38 0.81 16.15 15.33
CA SER A 38 -0.33 16.93 14.81
C SER A 38 -1.59 16.84 15.69
N ILE A 39 -1.66 15.87 16.62
CA ILE A 39 -2.82 15.66 17.48
C ILE A 39 -2.84 16.67 18.62
N GLU A 40 -3.93 17.43 18.73
CA GLU A 40 -4.12 18.36 19.84
C GLU A 40 -4.21 17.62 21.19
N ARG A 41 -3.29 17.93 22.10
CA ARG A 41 -3.15 17.29 23.42
C ARG A 41 -3.07 15.77 23.26
N ALA A 42 -2.02 15.31 22.59
CA ALA A 42 -1.72 13.91 22.39
C ALA A 42 -1.57 13.20 23.75
N THR A 43 -2.41 12.19 23.99
CA THR A 43 -2.32 11.29 25.14
C THR A 43 -2.26 9.85 24.63
N GLN A 44 -1.69 8.94 25.43
CA GLN A 44 -1.56 7.53 25.04
C GLN A 44 -2.91 6.89 24.72
N GLN A 45 -3.96 7.24 25.47
CA GLN A 45 -5.31 6.70 25.26
C GLN A 45 -5.91 7.16 23.92
N LYS A 46 -5.76 8.44 23.56
CA LYS A 46 -6.24 8.95 22.27
C LYS A 46 -5.47 8.32 21.12
N TRP A 47 -4.15 8.22 21.26
CA TRP A 47 -3.29 7.60 20.26
C TRP A 47 -3.68 6.15 19.97
N ASP A 48 -3.96 5.37 21.03
CA ASP A 48 -4.37 3.97 20.90
C ASP A 48 -5.71 3.82 20.16
N ILE A 49 -6.70 4.65 20.50
CA ILE A 49 -8.00 4.67 19.82
C ILE A 49 -7.85 5.04 18.33
N VAL A 50 -7.10 6.11 18.04
CA VAL A 50 -6.89 6.57 16.65
C VAL A 50 -6.18 5.49 15.84
N THR A 51 -5.14 4.86 16.39
CA THR A 51 -4.38 3.82 15.71
C THR A 51 -5.23 2.59 15.44
N HIS A 52 -5.98 2.10 16.45
CA HIS A 52 -6.84 0.92 16.29
C HIS A 52 -7.91 1.11 15.22
N TRP A 53 -8.64 2.23 15.25
CA TRP A 53 -9.67 2.50 14.24
C TRP A 53 -9.07 2.69 12.84
N SER A 54 -7.94 3.39 12.74
CA SER A 54 -7.26 3.61 11.46
C SER A 54 -6.80 2.30 10.82
N LEU A 55 -6.17 1.41 11.61
CA LEU A 55 -5.73 0.10 11.14
C LEU A 55 -6.91 -0.81 10.79
N PHE A 56 -7.95 -0.83 11.62
CA PHE A 56 -9.14 -1.65 11.38
C PHE A 56 -9.86 -1.26 10.09
N THR A 57 -10.14 0.04 9.89
CA THR A 57 -10.78 0.52 8.67
C THR A 57 -9.92 0.27 7.44
N SER A 58 -8.60 0.50 7.53
CA SER A 58 -7.67 0.21 6.43
C SER A 58 -7.65 -1.27 6.07
N PHE A 59 -7.68 -2.16 7.06
CA PHE A 59 -7.75 -3.60 6.84
C PHE A 59 -9.03 -4.03 6.10
N ILE A 60 -10.18 -3.49 6.49
CA ILE A 60 -11.46 -3.80 5.82
C ILE A 60 -11.42 -3.35 4.35
N ILE A 61 -10.96 -2.13 4.09
CA ILE A 61 -10.87 -1.58 2.74
C ILE A 61 -9.89 -2.39 1.90
N ALA A 62 -8.66 -2.63 2.39
CA ALA A 62 -7.64 -3.39 1.69
C ALA A 62 -8.11 -4.83 1.38
N SER A 63 -8.77 -5.48 2.34
CA SER A 63 -9.32 -6.83 2.15
C SER A 63 -10.43 -6.83 1.10
N ALA A 64 -11.33 -5.84 1.11
CA ALA A 64 -12.39 -5.74 0.12
C ALA A 64 -11.82 -5.56 -1.30
N PHE A 65 -10.86 -4.66 -1.49
CA PHE A 65 -10.18 -4.48 -2.77
C PHE A 65 -9.40 -5.72 -3.21
N GLY A 66 -8.68 -6.37 -2.29
CA GLY A 66 -7.93 -7.60 -2.59
C GLY A 66 -8.84 -8.76 -3.01
N ILE A 67 -9.95 -8.98 -2.29
CA ILE A 67 -10.90 -10.06 -2.58
C ILE A 67 -11.62 -9.80 -3.90
N VAL A 68 -12.15 -8.59 -4.11
CA VAL A 68 -12.87 -8.24 -5.35
C VAL A 68 -11.90 -8.29 -6.55
N GLY A 69 -10.71 -7.70 -6.42
CA GLY A 69 -9.69 -7.71 -7.47
C GLY A 69 -9.27 -9.12 -7.85
N TYR A 70 -9.06 -10.00 -6.86
CA TYR A 70 -8.75 -11.41 -7.12
C TYR A 70 -9.92 -12.14 -7.78
N ALA A 71 -11.15 -11.93 -7.30
CA ALA A 71 -12.34 -12.58 -7.85
C ALA A 71 -12.60 -12.21 -9.32
N THR A 72 -12.20 -11.02 -9.76
CA THR A 72 -12.37 -10.57 -11.16
C THR A 72 -11.46 -11.31 -12.14
N PHE A 73 -10.17 -11.49 -11.82
CA PHE A 73 -9.18 -12.02 -12.77
C PHE A 73 -8.69 -13.43 -12.44
N THR A 74 -8.84 -13.88 -11.19
CA THR A 74 -8.52 -15.22 -10.71
C THR A 74 -7.06 -15.60 -11.02
N SER A 75 -6.83 -16.60 -11.88
CA SER A 75 -5.50 -17.09 -12.28
C SER A 75 -4.65 -16.11 -13.09
N HIS A 76 -5.23 -15.01 -13.58
CA HIS A 76 -4.52 -14.07 -14.45
C HIS A 76 -4.03 -12.81 -13.71
N VAL A 77 -4.21 -12.74 -12.39
CA VAL A 77 -3.85 -11.54 -11.58
C VAL A 77 -2.35 -11.27 -11.65
N GLN A 78 -2.01 -10.10 -12.19
CA GLN A 78 -0.65 -9.55 -12.15
C GLN A 78 -0.37 -8.78 -10.84
N GLY A 79 0.92 -8.50 -10.58
CA GLY A 79 1.37 -7.74 -9.40
C GLY A 79 0.88 -6.29 -9.36
N ASP A 80 0.50 -5.73 -10.51
CA ASP A 80 -0.33 -4.52 -10.59
C ASP A 80 -1.71 -4.92 -11.10
N LEU A 81 -2.74 -4.67 -10.29
CA LEU A 81 -4.11 -5.01 -10.65
C LEU A 81 -4.59 -4.21 -11.87
N MET A 82 -4.15 -2.95 -12.01
CA MET A 82 -4.61 -2.07 -13.08
C MET A 82 -4.14 -2.55 -14.45
N GLU A 83 -3.01 -3.27 -14.54
CA GLU A 83 -2.47 -3.83 -15.78
C GLU A 83 -3.35 -4.94 -16.37
N ASN A 84 -4.16 -5.60 -15.53
CA ASN A 84 -5.09 -6.63 -16.00
C ASN A 84 -6.23 -6.03 -16.85
N TYR A 85 -6.56 -4.76 -16.66
CA TYR A 85 -7.63 -4.12 -17.42
C TYR A 85 -7.15 -3.62 -18.79
N CYS A 86 -8.01 -3.75 -19.80
CA CYS A 86 -7.69 -3.35 -21.16
C CYS A 86 -7.62 -1.82 -21.31
N TRP A 87 -6.81 -1.35 -22.25
CA TRP A 87 -6.67 0.08 -22.57
C TRP A 87 -7.94 0.72 -23.16
N ASP A 88 -8.90 -0.08 -23.60
CA ASP A 88 -10.20 0.38 -24.14
C ASP A 88 -11.25 0.67 -23.05
N ASP A 89 -10.91 0.47 -21.77
CA ASP A 89 -11.81 0.77 -20.65
C ASP A 89 -11.61 2.21 -20.15
N ASP A 90 -12.52 3.11 -20.54
CA ASP A 90 -12.49 4.52 -20.14
C ASP A 90 -12.53 4.74 -18.63
N LEU A 91 -13.29 3.91 -17.88
CA LEU A 91 -13.39 4.02 -16.43
C LEU A 91 -12.08 3.62 -15.75
N MET A 92 -11.42 2.59 -16.26
CA MET A 92 -10.10 2.21 -15.80
C MET A 92 -9.05 3.24 -16.18
N ASN A 93 -9.08 3.77 -17.40
CA ASN A 93 -8.17 4.83 -17.83
C ASN A 93 -8.29 6.07 -16.93
N PHE A 94 -9.52 6.47 -16.59
CA PHE A 94 -9.76 7.53 -15.61
C PHE A 94 -9.14 7.17 -14.24
N SER A 95 -9.32 5.94 -13.78
CA SER A 95 -8.74 5.45 -12.52
C SER A 95 -7.19 5.49 -12.56
N ARG A 96 -6.56 5.15 -13.70
CA ARG A 96 -5.10 5.21 -13.90
C ARG A 96 -4.59 6.63 -13.76
N VAL A 97 -5.30 7.62 -14.32
CA VAL A 97 -4.96 9.04 -14.19
C VAL A 97 -5.07 9.50 -12.73
N MET A 98 -6.16 9.15 -12.03
CA MET A 98 -6.36 9.52 -10.62
C MET A 98 -5.33 8.87 -9.70
N PHE A 99 -5.03 7.59 -9.93
CA PHE A 99 -3.98 6.88 -9.21
C PHE A 99 -2.61 7.53 -9.43
N SER A 100 -2.25 7.82 -10.70
CA SER A 100 -1.00 8.51 -11.04
C SER A 100 -0.89 9.89 -10.39
N GLY A 101 -1.98 10.66 -10.38
CA GLY A 101 -2.04 11.96 -9.69
C GLY A 101 -1.81 11.83 -8.19
N THR A 102 -2.37 10.80 -7.56
CA THR A 102 -2.16 10.53 -6.12
C THR A 102 -0.70 10.18 -5.81
N ILE A 103 -0.06 9.35 -6.64
CA ILE A 103 1.35 9.00 -6.50
C ILE A 103 2.25 10.23 -6.70
N LEU A 104 1.94 11.08 -7.70
CA LEU A 104 2.66 12.32 -7.95
C LEU A 104 2.61 13.29 -6.75
N LEU A 105 1.45 13.38 -6.07
CA LEU A 105 1.29 14.22 -4.88
C LEU A 105 1.94 13.63 -3.63
N THR A 106 2.05 12.31 -3.55
CA THR A 106 2.70 11.61 -2.43
C THR A 106 4.23 11.70 -2.51
N PHE A 107 4.79 11.68 -3.71
CA PHE A 107 6.24 11.64 -3.93
C PHE A 107 7.03 12.79 -3.24
N PRO A 108 6.60 14.07 -3.27
CA PRO A 108 7.28 15.14 -2.55
C PRO A 108 7.33 14.95 -1.04
N ILE A 109 6.27 14.39 -0.44
CA ILE A 109 6.18 14.15 0.99
C ILE A 109 7.19 13.06 1.40
N GLU A 110 7.27 11.98 0.63
CA GLU A 110 8.24 10.90 0.90
C GLU A 110 9.69 11.36 0.66
N CYS A 111 9.92 12.24 -0.32
CA CYS A 111 11.23 12.89 -0.51
C CYS A 111 11.62 13.75 0.69
N PHE A 112 10.66 14.45 1.31
CA PHE A 112 10.89 15.22 2.52
C PHE A 112 11.33 14.31 3.67
N VAL A 113 10.59 13.24 3.96
CA VAL A 113 10.93 12.30 5.05
C VAL A 113 12.29 11.65 4.81
N THR A 114 12.55 11.19 3.59
CA THR A 114 13.82 10.55 3.21
C THR A 114 15.01 11.51 3.40
N ARG A 115 14.84 12.78 3.03
CA ARG A 115 15.87 13.80 3.22
C ARG A 115 16.18 14.01 4.69
N GLU A 116 15.17 14.13 5.55
CA GLU A 116 15.38 14.30 6.99
C GLU A 116 16.10 13.09 7.61
N VAL A 117 15.76 11.87 7.20
CA VAL A 117 16.47 10.65 7.64
C VAL A 117 17.93 10.65 7.18
N ILE A 118 18.21 10.99 5.92
CA ILE A 118 19.59 11.06 5.40
C ILE A 118 20.41 12.13 6.12
N LEU A 119 19.83 13.32 6.34
CA LEU A 119 20.50 14.40 7.06
C LEU A 119 20.82 14.02 8.50
N THR A 120 19.89 13.35 9.17
CA THR A 120 20.09 12.82 10.52
C THR A 120 21.20 11.76 10.54
N ALA A 121 21.21 10.85 9.57
CA ALA A 121 22.23 9.82 9.45
C ALA A 121 23.63 10.40 9.15
N LEU A 122 23.73 11.42 8.31
CA LEU A 122 25.00 12.05 7.91
C LEU A 122 25.59 12.97 8.99
N LYS A 123 24.75 13.67 9.76
CA LYS A 123 25.21 14.52 10.86
C LYS A 123 25.73 13.71 12.05
N GLY A 124 25.33 12.45 12.16
CA GLY A 124 25.67 11.61 13.30
C GLY A 124 24.98 12.07 14.58
N THR A 125 24.77 11.16 15.51
CA THR A 125 24.13 11.40 16.81
C THR A 125 25.07 12.16 17.78
N ASP A 126 25.85 13.13 17.32
CA ASP A 126 26.97 13.72 18.08
C ASP A 126 26.87 15.24 18.30
N GLU A 127 25.69 15.84 18.14
CA GLU A 127 25.42 17.17 18.70
C GLU A 127 24.14 17.15 19.52
N GLY A 128 24.35 17.25 20.84
CA GLY A 128 23.31 17.57 21.78
C GLY A 128 22.65 18.90 21.43
N GLU A 129 21.33 18.92 21.61
CA GLU A 129 20.58 20.10 22.03
C GLU A 129 20.67 21.32 21.10
N ASN A 130 20.09 21.20 19.90
CA ASN A 130 19.26 22.27 19.31
C ASN A 130 18.27 21.63 18.32
N HIS A 131 17.05 21.41 18.78
CA HIS A 131 15.94 20.85 18.02
C HIS A 131 15.34 21.87 17.03
N ASP A 132 16.19 22.63 16.34
CA ASP A 132 15.74 23.57 15.32
C ASP A 132 15.70 22.88 13.96
N MET A 133 14.47 22.65 13.51
CA MET A 133 13.99 22.04 12.26
C MET A 133 14.54 22.67 10.96
N TYR A 134 15.48 23.61 11.02
CA TYR A 134 16.04 24.31 9.87
C TYR A 134 17.32 25.04 10.28
N VAL A 135 18.48 24.65 9.72
CA VAL A 135 19.70 25.47 9.82
C VAL A 135 19.72 26.40 8.61
N PRO A 136 19.45 27.71 8.76
CA PRO A 136 19.48 28.65 7.63
C PRO A 136 20.93 28.80 7.17
N GLY A 137 21.19 28.61 5.87
CA GLY A 137 22.49 28.93 5.28
C GLY A 137 23.13 27.82 4.42
N ASN A 138 22.44 26.71 4.16
CA ASN A 138 23.03 25.59 3.42
C ASN A 138 22.10 24.95 2.36
N ASP A 139 21.28 25.78 1.71
CA ASP A 139 20.29 25.37 0.70
C ASP A 139 20.88 24.45 -0.38
N ARG A 140 22.16 24.65 -0.74
CA ARG A 140 22.86 23.81 -1.71
C ARG A 140 22.95 22.35 -1.30
N ARG A 141 23.19 22.02 -0.01
CA ARG A 141 23.25 20.62 0.42
C ARG A 141 21.87 19.97 0.42
N TYR A 142 20.84 20.70 0.82
CA TYR A 142 19.45 20.23 0.70
C TYR A 142 19.09 19.93 -0.76
N LEU A 143 19.44 20.82 -1.67
CA LEU A 143 19.21 20.66 -3.11
C LEU A 143 19.96 19.44 -3.68
N ILE A 144 21.24 19.26 -3.31
CA ILE A 144 22.04 18.10 -3.75
C ILE A 144 21.43 16.78 -3.27
N ILE A 145 21.03 16.70 -2.00
CA ILE A 145 20.43 15.47 -1.45
C ILE A 145 19.11 15.16 -2.15
N THR A 146 18.22 16.15 -2.29
CA THR A 146 16.94 15.94 -2.98
C THR A 146 17.13 15.54 -4.44
N MET A 147 18.05 16.18 -5.18
CA MET A 147 18.38 15.76 -6.54
C MET A 147 18.95 14.34 -6.59
N GLY A 148 19.77 13.96 -5.61
CA GLY A 148 20.26 12.59 -5.46
C GLY A 148 19.14 11.57 -5.25
N ILE A 149 18.20 11.85 -4.35
CA ILE A 149 17.03 10.99 -4.09
C ILE A 149 16.21 10.79 -5.38
N ILE A 150 15.88 11.88 -6.07
CA ILE A 150 15.09 11.83 -7.31
C ILE A 150 15.82 11.05 -8.40
N THR A 151 17.13 11.26 -8.53
CA THR A 151 17.96 10.57 -9.52
C THR A 151 17.99 9.07 -9.27
N VAL A 152 18.22 8.65 -8.02
CA VAL A 152 18.22 7.23 -7.64
C VAL A 152 16.83 6.60 -7.86
N ALA A 153 15.76 7.29 -7.46
CA ALA A 153 14.39 6.82 -7.69
C ALA A 153 14.10 6.64 -9.19
N TYR A 154 14.53 7.58 -10.02
CA TYR A 154 14.39 7.49 -11.48
C TYR A 154 15.16 6.31 -12.07
N PHE A 155 16.41 6.08 -11.64
CA PHE A 155 17.19 4.93 -12.09
C PHE A 155 16.53 3.61 -11.70
N ILE A 156 16.04 3.48 -10.46
CA ILE A 156 15.33 2.28 -10.02
C ILE A 156 14.08 2.05 -10.89
N SER A 157 13.31 3.10 -11.14
CA SER A 157 12.12 3.03 -12.01
C SER A 157 12.45 2.60 -13.44
N MET A 158 13.61 2.96 -13.98
CA MET A 158 14.03 2.55 -15.33
C MET A 158 14.53 1.09 -15.35
N THR A 159 15.06 0.59 -14.25
CA THR A 159 15.60 -0.77 -14.15
C THR A 159 14.56 -1.84 -13.79
N THR A 160 13.36 -1.45 -13.37
CA THR A 160 12.36 -2.41 -12.88
C THR A 160 11.01 -2.22 -13.57
N ASP A 161 10.57 -3.27 -14.26
CA ASP A 161 9.27 -3.31 -14.92
C ASP A 161 8.16 -3.93 -14.05
N CYS A 162 8.54 -4.63 -12.98
CA CYS A 162 7.62 -5.47 -12.21
C CYS A 162 7.35 -4.93 -10.81
N LEU A 163 6.24 -4.20 -10.68
CA LEU A 163 5.82 -3.58 -9.42
C LEU A 163 5.75 -4.60 -8.26
N GLY A 164 5.16 -5.77 -8.50
CA GLY A 164 5.00 -6.80 -7.45
C GLY A 164 6.32 -7.26 -6.82
N VAL A 165 7.40 -7.36 -7.62
CA VAL A 165 8.73 -7.74 -7.12
C VAL A 165 9.32 -6.64 -6.24
N VAL A 166 9.16 -5.37 -6.64
CA VAL A 166 9.62 -4.22 -5.84
C VAL A 166 8.89 -4.14 -4.51
N LEU A 167 7.56 -4.33 -4.53
CA LEU A 167 6.73 -4.31 -3.32
C LEU A 167 7.11 -5.43 -2.35
N GLU A 168 7.34 -6.64 -2.87
CA GLU A 168 7.78 -7.79 -2.07
C GLU A 168 9.18 -7.56 -1.47
N LEU A 169 10.14 -7.12 -2.29
CA LEU A 169 11.51 -6.85 -1.85
C LEU A 169 11.54 -5.78 -0.75
N ASN A 170 10.80 -4.69 -0.94
CA ASN A 170 10.70 -3.62 0.05
C ASN A 170 10.01 -4.10 1.34
N GLY A 171 8.99 -4.95 1.21
CA GLY A 171 8.35 -5.62 2.33
C GLY A 171 9.31 -6.44 3.17
N ILE A 172 10.10 -7.31 2.54
CA ILE A 172 11.00 -8.23 3.22
C ILE A 172 12.23 -7.48 3.80
N LEU A 173 12.80 -6.53 3.05
CA LEU A 173 14.04 -5.85 3.44
C LEU A 173 13.82 -4.64 4.36
N ALA A 174 12.74 -3.89 4.19
CA ALA A 174 12.46 -2.69 4.98
C ALA A 174 11.33 -2.93 5.98
N ALA A 175 10.18 -3.45 5.52
CA ALA A 175 8.99 -3.52 6.37
C ALA A 175 9.10 -4.53 7.50
N VAL A 176 9.51 -5.76 7.19
CA VAL A 176 9.60 -6.83 8.17
C VAL A 176 10.57 -6.48 9.32
N PRO A 177 11.78 -5.96 9.06
CA PRO A 177 12.66 -5.53 10.13
C PRO A 177 12.11 -4.39 10.98
N LEU A 178 11.52 -3.37 10.36
CA LEU A 178 11.00 -2.20 11.09
C LEU A 178 9.75 -2.52 11.91
N ALA A 179 8.85 -3.38 11.40
CA ALA A 179 7.58 -3.69 12.04
C ALA A 179 7.68 -4.85 13.04
N TYR A 180 8.53 -5.85 12.80
CA TYR A 180 8.58 -7.07 13.62
C TYR A 180 9.87 -7.22 14.43
N ILE A 181 11.02 -6.83 13.89
CA ILE A 181 12.32 -7.05 14.53
C ILE A 181 12.65 -5.92 15.50
N LEU A 182 12.60 -4.66 15.04
CA LEU A 182 12.99 -3.49 15.83
C LEU A 182 12.13 -3.31 17.10
N PRO A 183 10.78 -3.26 17.04
CA PRO A 183 9.97 -3.10 18.25
C PRO A 183 10.11 -4.28 19.21
N ALA A 184 10.29 -5.51 18.70
CA ALA A 184 10.54 -6.67 19.53
C ALA A 184 11.88 -6.57 20.29
N LEU A 185 12.94 -6.14 19.61
CA LEU A 185 14.25 -5.92 20.24
C LEU A 185 14.20 -4.82 21.31
N CYS A 186 13.53 -3.70 21.02
CA CYS A 186 13.33 -2.62 21.98
C CYS A 186 12.59 -3.13 23.22
N TYR A 187 11.49 -3.88 23.05
CA TYR A 187 10.73 -4.43 24.18
C TYR A 187 11.56 -5.43 25.01
N LEU A 188 12.29 -6.33 24.36
CA LEU A 188 13.14 -7.31 25.04
C LEU A 188 14.27 -6.68 25.86
N LYS A 189 14.78 -5.52 25.40
CA LYS A 189 15.83 -4.74 26.06
C LYS A 189 15.30 -3.87 27.20
N LEU A 190 14.11 -3.28 27.06
CA LEU A 190 13.52 -2.37 28.05
C LEU A 190 12.85 -3.10 29.22
N GLU A 191 12.20 -4.24 28.97
CA GLU A 191 11.49 -4.98 30.00
C GLU A 191 12.47 -5.72 30.92
N ASN A 192 12.25 -5.68 32.24
CA ASN A 192 13.15 -6.29 33.21
C ASN A 192 12.80 -7.78 33.43
N GLY A 193 13.80 -8.65 33.48
CA GLY A 193 13.62 -10.09 33.74
C GLY A 193 14.26 -11.01 32.70
N GLY A 194 14.25 -12.32 32.98
CA GLY A 194 14.85 -13.36 32.14
C GLY A 194 14.21 -13.44 30.75
N MET A 195 15.00 -13.82 29.73
CA MET A 195 14.56 -13.86 28.33
C MET A 195 13.34 -14.77 28.08
N PHE A 196 13.11 -15.77 28.93
CA PHE A 196 12.00 -16.72 28.84
C PHE A 196 10.82 -16.40 29.79
N SER A 197 10.71 -15.15 30.28
CA SER A 197 9.53 -14.73 31.04
C SER A 197 8.28 -14.74 30.15
N LYS A 198 7.12 -15.11 30.72
CA LYS A 198 5.83 -15.13 30.01
C LYS A 198 5.46 -13.79 29.37
N GLN A 199 5.97 -12.68 29.93
CA GLN A 199 5.76 -11.33 29.41
C GLN A 199 6.64 -11.00 28.18
N LYS A 200 7.79 -11.67 28.02
CA LYS A 200 8.73 -11.47 26.90
C LYS A 200 8.52 -12.47 25.75
N LEU A 201 7.82 -13.56 26.02
CA LEU A 201 7.52 -14.61 25.05
C LEU A 201 6.83 -14.10 23.76
N PRO A 202 5.81 -13.22 23.80
CA PRO A 202 5.22 -12.70 22.56
C PRO A 202 6.21 -11.86 21.74
N ALA A 203 7.02 -11.03 22.39
CA ALA A 203 8.05 -10.23 21.72
C ALA A 203 9.16 -11.11 21.11
N LEU A 204 9.59 -12.15 21.83
CA LEU A 204 10.56 -13.12 21.30
C LEU A 204 10.01 -13.89 20.10
N GLY A 205 8.74 -14.30 20.15
CA GLY A 205 8.05 -14.94 19.02
C GLY A 205 8.00 -14.03 17.80
N LEU A 206 7.67 -12.75 17.98
CA LEU A 206 7.63 -11.75 16.91
C LEU A 206 9.02 -11.56 16.26
N PHE A 207 10.07 -11.49 17.07
CA PHE A 207 11.44 -11.38 16.61
C PHE A 207 11.88 -12.59 15.76
N ILE A 208 11.63 -13.80 16.26
CA ILE A 208 12.00 -15.04 15.55
C ILE A 208 11.20 -15.17 14.25
N ALA A 209 9.89 -14.91 14.29
CA ALA A 209 9.04 -14.94 13.11
C ALA A 209 9.49 -13.91 12.06
N GLY A 210 9.82 -12.69 12.48
CA GLY A 210 10.34 -11.63 11.60
C GLY A 210 11.63 -12.04 10.90
N ILE A 211 12.59 -12.62 11.63
CA ILE A 211 13.83 -13.15 11.03
C ILE A 211 13.54 -14.28 10.05
N PHE A 212 12.66 -15.22 10.43
CA PHE A 212 12.30 -16.33 9.57
C PHE A 212 11.67 -15.86 8.25
N VAL A 213 10.71 -14.92 8.30
CA VAL A 213 10.09 -14.34 7.10
C VAL A 213 11.11 -13.56 6.27
N ALA A 214 11.98 -12.76 6.91
CA ALA A 214 13.00 -12.00 6.20
C ALA A 214 13.98 -12.90 5.43
N ILE A 215 14.50 -13.94 6.08
CA ILE A 215 15.45 -14.87 5.48
C ILE A 215 14.77 -15.75 4.42
N SER A 216 13.63 -16.36 4.75
CA SER A 216 12.92 -17.23 3.80
C SER A 216 12.43 -16.45 2.58
N GLY A 217 11.95 -15.21 2.77
CA GLY A 217 11.56 -14.33 1.68
C GLY A 217 12.73 -13.94 0.79
N LEU A 218 13.88 -13.57 1.37
CA LEU A 218 15.08 -13.25 0.60
C LEU A 218 15.58 -14.46 -0.21
N ILE A 219 15.56 -15.66 0.39
CA ILE A 219 15.90 -16.91 -0.31
C ILE A 219 14.92 -17.15 -1.47
N LEU A 220 13.62 -16.98 -1.27
CA LEU A 220 12.62 -17.14 -2.33
C LEU A 220 12.65 -16.05 -3.40
N ILE A 221 13.23 -14.89 -3.14
CA ILE A 221 13.50 -13.90 -4.19
C ILE A 221 14.70 -14.36 -5.03
N ILE A 222 15.77 -14.82 -4.39
CA ILE A 222 17.03 -15.16 -5.07
C ILE A 222 16.93 -16.46 -5.88
N PHE A 223 16.28 -17.49 -5.33
CA PHE A 223 16.28 -18.84 -5.92
C PHE A 223 15.07 -19.15 -6.80
N ASN A 224 14.11 -18.22 -6.92
CA ASN A 224 12.88 -18.47 -7.66
C ASN A 224 13.00 -17.95 -9.10
N ASP A 225 13.57 -18.78 -9.96
CA ASP A 225 13.81 -18.54 -11.40
C ASP A 225 12.50 -18.46 -12.22
N ASP A 226 11.38 -18.99 -11.70
CA ASP A 226 10.07 -19.04 -12.39
C ASP A 226 9.34 -17.67 -12.44
N ARG A 227 9.95 -16.58 -11.96
CA ARG A 227 9.31 -15.25 -11.93
C ARG A 227 9.36 -14.53 -13.29
N ASP A 228 10.28 -14.94 -14.17
CA ASP A 228 10.60 -14.31 -15.46
C ASP A 228 9.48 -14.39 -16.51
N GLU A 229 8.48 -15.28 -16.33
CA GLU A 229 7.32 -15.35 -17.22
C GLU A 229 6.15 -14.44 -16.84
N SER A 230 6.09 -13.94 -15.60
CA SER A 230 4.87 -13.30 -15.07
C SER A 230 4.73 -11.81 -15.38
N CYS A 231 5.82 -11.16 -15.80
CA CYS A 231 5.84 -9.72 -16.02
C CYS A 231 6.87 -9.37 -17.10
N LYS A 232 6.36 -9.03 -18.30
CA LYS A 232 7.15 -8.54 -19.42
C LYS A 232 6.65 -7.16 -19.82
N HIS A 233 7.59 -6.26 -20.10
CA HIS A 233 7.32 -4.89 -20.48
C HIS A 233 6.32 -4.81 -21.65
N GLY A 234 5.20 -4.11 -21.45
CA GLY A 234 4.20 -3.84 -22.49
C GLY A 234 3.37 -5.06 -22.94
N GLN A 235 3.35 -6.16 -22.17
CA GLN A 235 2.55 -7.33 -22.52
C GLN A 235 1.06 -7.11 -22.19
N VAL A 236 0.25 -6.91 -23.23
CA VAL A 236 -1.21 -6.81 -23.10
C VAL A 236 -1.84 -8.18 -22.83
N MET A 237 -2.86 -8.23 -21.97
CA MET A 237 -3.60 -9.45 -21.66
C MET A 237 -4.29 -10.04 -22.89
N SER A 238 -4.27 -11.37 -23.03
CA SER A 238 -4.78 -12.09 -24.21
C SER A 238 -6.27 -11.85 -24.49
N TYR A 239 -7.08 -11.64 -23.46
CA TYR A 239 -8.50 -11.33 -23.60
C TYR A 239 -8.77 -9.89 -24.09
N CYS A 240 -7.81 -8.97 -23.96
CA CYS A 240 -7.94 -7.63 -24.55
C CYS A 240 -7.74 -7.65 -26.07
N LEU A 241 -6.91 -8.58 -26.58
CA LEU A 241 -6.66 -8.75 -28.00
C LEU A 241 -7.84 -9.41 -28.74
N ALA A 242 -8.55 -10.32 -28.05
CA ALA A 242 -9.71 -11.01 -28.63
C ALA A 242 -10.86 -10.05 -28.98
N ASN A 243 -11.03 -8.98 -28.20
CA ASN A 243 -12.09 -7.98 -28.43
C ASN A 243 -11.78 -7.09 -29.65
N ALA A 244 -10.51 -6.78 -29.91
CA ALA A 244 -10.07 -5.99 -31.06
C ALA A 244 -10.25 -6.72 -32.40
N THR A 245 -10.19 -8.06 -32.42
CA THR A 245 -10.44 -8.86 -33.62
C THR A 245 -11.92 -9.10 -33.93
N ALA A 246 -12.81 -8.93 -32.94
CA ALA A 246 -14.25 -9.13 -33.13
C ALA A 246 -14.96 -7.96 -33.83
N ASP A 247 -14.37 -6.76 -33.81
CA ASP A 247 -14.94 -5.57 -34.45
C ASP A 247 -14.63 -5.47 -35.97
N GLY A 248 -13.87 -6.43 -36.51
CA GLY A 248 -13.50 -6.53 -37.93
C GLY A 248 -14.26 -7.57 -38.76
N GLY A 249 -15.20 -8.31 -38.17
CA GLY A 249 -15.89 -9.41 -38.85
C GLY A 249 -17.31 -9.59 -38.35
N GLY A 250 -18.27 -8.99 -39.05
CA GLY A 250 -19.68 -9.14 -38.71
C GLY A 250 -20.12 -10.59 -38.68
N SER A 251 -20.72 -11.02 -37.56
CA SER A 251 -21.81 -12.01 -37.47
C SER A 251 -22.29 -12.18 -36.02
N THR A 252 -23.49 -11.62 -35.76
CA THR A 252 -24.56 -12.08 -34.85
C THR A 252 -24.20 -13.06 -33.72
N ILE A 253 -24.13 -12.58 -32.47
CA ILE A 253 -24.45 -13.37 -31.25
C ILE A 253 -25.22 -12.50 -30.25
N ALA A 254 -26.25 -13.09 -29.65
CA ALA A 254 -27.32 -12.52 -28.82
C ALA A 254 -26.88 -11.65 -27.61
N PRO A 255 -27.74 -10.73 -27.14
CA PRO A 255 -27.41 -9.89 -25.98
C PRO A 255 -27.38 -10.77 -24.71
N ILE A 256 -26.20 -10.86 -24.08
CA ILE A 256 -26.08 -11.40 -22.72
C ILE A 256 -26.55 -10.31 -21.77
N THR A 257 -27.66 -10.58 -21.09
CA THR A 257 -28.30 -9.72 -20.09
C THR A 257 -27.40 -9.55 -18.85
N THR A 258 -26.43 -8.64 -18.93
CA THR A 258 -25.54 -8.23 -17.82
C THR A 258 -26.13 -7.13 -16.93
N THR A 259 -27.33 -6.64 -17.24
CA THR A 259 -27.96 -5.51 -16.54
C THR A 259 -28.75 -5.88 -15.27
N THR A 260 -29.01 -7.15 -14.99
CA THR A 260 -29.79 -7.56 -13.81
C THR A 260 -28.93 -7.90 -12.58
N THR A 261 -27.68 -8.31 -12.76
CA THR A 261 -26.76 -8.65 -11.65
C THR A 261 -26.00 -7.43 -11.10
N LEU A 262 -25.71 -6.45 -11.95
CA LEU A 262 -25.02 -5.22 -11.56
C LEU A 262 -25.94 -4.29 -10.74
N ASN A 263 -27.22 -4.21 -11.11
CA ASN A 263 -28.23 -3.48 -10.34
C ASN A 263 -28.56 -4.15 -8.99
N SER A 264 -28.51 -5.49 -8.90
CA SER A 264 -28.69 -6.18 -7.61
C SER A 264 -27.47 -6.03 -6.69
N LEU A 265 -26.24 -6.00 -7.25
CA LEU A 265 -25.02 -5.70 -6.50
C LEU A 265 -25.03 -4.24 -6.00
N ILE A 266 -25.31 -3.26 -6.86
CA ILE A 266 -25.37 -1.84 -6.46
C ILE A 266 -26.43 -1.61 -5.38
N THR A 267 -27.61 -2.24 -5.49
CA THR A 267 -28.67 -2.12 -4.47
C THR A 267 -28.27 -2.80 -3.16
N THR A 268 -27.48 -3.88 -3.21
CA THR A 268 -26.98 -4.58 -2.01
C THR A 268 -25.85 -3.78 -1.34
N THR A 269 -24.93 -3.19 -2.12
CA THR A 269 -23.88 -2.31 -1.60
C THR A 269 -24.45 -1.02 -1.04
N GLN A 270 -25.48 -0.42 -1.67
CA GLN A 270 -26.18 0.74 -1.12
C GLN A 270 -26.91 0.41 0.19
N ARG A 271 -27.57 -0.74 0.32
CA ARG A 271 -28.21 -1.15 1.59
C ARG A 271 -27.21 -1.41 2.71
N ILE A 272 -26.04 -1.98 2.40
CA ILE A 272 -25.00 -2.23 3.39
C ILE A 272 -24.41 -0.90 3.88
N VAL A 273 -24.10 0.03 2.97
CA VAL A 273 -23.61 1.38 3.30
C VAL A 273 -24.64 2.17 4.12
N SER A 274 -25.93 2.11 3.78
CA SER A 274 -27.00 2.75 4.57
C SER A 274 -27.27 2.10 5.93
N SER A 275 -26.91 0.83 6.14
CA SER A 275 -27.08 0.15 7.44
C SER A 275 -25.94 0.37 8.42
N THR A 276 -24.74 0.71 7.93
CA THR A 276 -23.52 0.88 8.74
C THR A 276 -23.24 2.35 9.07
N ILE A 277 -23.76 3.29 8.27
CA ILE A 277 -23.60 4.73 8.51
C ILE A 277 -24.93 5.28 9.01
N GLY A 278 -25.08 5.39 10.32
CA GLY A 278 -26.21 6.08 10.93
C GLY A 278 -26.36 7.50 10.37
N GLU A 279 -27.59 7.85 9.98
CA GLU A 279 -28.04 9.06 9.26
C GLU A 279 -27.70 10.43 9.89
N SER A 280 -26.86 10.51 10.93
CA SER A 280 -26.61 11.75 11.67
C SER A 280 -25.32 12.50 11.31
N THR A 281 -24.48 12.00 10.39
CA THR A 281 -23.19 12.67 10.06
C THR A 281 -23.07 13.17 8.62
N MET A 282 -23.98 12.81 7.71
CA MET A 282 -23.92 13.23 6.31
C MET A 282 -24.63 14.57 6.03
N SER A 283 -25.62 14.96 6.87
CA SER A 283 -26.35 16.23 6.72
C SER A 283 -25.55 17.46 7.19
N THR A 284 -24.52 17.28 8.02
CA THR A 284 -23.68 18.39 8.50
C THR A 284 -22.55 18.73 7.52
N ILE A 285 -22.11 17.79 6.69
CA ILE A 285 -20.96 17.98 5.79
C ILE A 285 -21.38 18.50 4.41
N PHE A 286 -22.53 18.06 3.88
CA PHE A 286 -23.02 18.53 2.56
C PHE A 286 -23.96 19.74 2.63
N GLY A 287 -24.42 20.16 3.82
CA GLY A 287 -25.30 21.32 3.98
C GLY A 287 -24.60 22.67 4.16
N SER A 288 -23.26 22.71 4.26
CA SER A 288 -22.52 23.96 4.56
C SER A 288 -21.82 24.60 3.35
N THR A 289 -21.74 23.90 2.22
CA THR A 289 -21.04 24.39 1.02
C THR A 289 -21.95 25.06 -0.02
N GLU A 290 -23.27 25.14 0.22
CA GLU A 290 -24.25 25.76 -0.69
C GLU A 290 -24.86 27.07 -0.14
N LYS A 291 -24.29 27.67 0.92
CA LYS A 291 -24.84 28.90 1.54
C LYS A 291 -23.88 30.10 1.67
N ASN A 292 -22.66 30.03 1.14
CA ASN A 292 -21.68 31.13 1.25
C ASN A 292 -21.21 31.71 -0.10
N ILE A 293 -21.98 31.50 -1.18
CA ILE A 293 -21.83 32.24 -2.44
C ILE A 293 -23.23 32.72 -2.83
N ASP A 294 -23.79 33.64 -2.04
CA ASP A 294 -24.90 34.54 -2.44
C ASP A 294 -25.30 35.39 -1.23
N THR A 295 -24.40 36.28 -0.79
CA THR A 295 -24.72 37.58 -0.17
C THR A 295 -23.44 38.21 0.36
N SER A 296 -22.89 39.19 -0.36
CA SER A 296 -22.30 40.44 0.16
C SER A 296 -21.51 41.12 -0.96
N THR A 297 -22.18 42.09 -1.62
CA THR A 297 -21.66 43.23 -2.40
C THR A 297 -20.72 42.97 -3.57
#